data_AF-A0A4C1V2D4-F1
#
_entry.id   AF-A0A4C1V2D4-F1
#
_cell.length_a   1.000
_cell.length_b   1.000
_cell.length_c   1.000
_cell.angle_alpha   90.00
_cell.angle_beta   90.00
_cell.angle_gamma   90.00
#
_symmetry.space_group_name_H-M   'P 1'
#
loop_
_entity.id
_entity.type
_entity.pdbx_description
1 polymer ?
#
loop_
_entity_poly.entity_id
_entity_poly.type
_entity_poly.pdbx_seq_one_letter_code
_entity_poly.pdbx_strand_id
1 'polypeptide(L)'
;MRIEKGGIGRPNAVTYSGLTYIAIRFGKHSSSTAKTYYSDFNRILQLPEFTDFASKSAVIFSVHGGPDENPKYPKVIASVIKKFRELNLDAVFIATNAPGRNAFNRVERRMASLSLPLSGAIA
;
A
#
# COMPACT_ATOMS: atom_id res chain seq x y z
N MET A 1 -7.49 14.87 -28.59
CA MET A 1 -6.59 14.36 -27.53
C MET A 1 -5.18 14.31 -28.14
N ARG A 2 -4.20 15.03 -27.57
CA ARG A 2 -2.84 15.10 -28.13
C ARG A 2 -2.03 13.93 -27.55
N ILE A 3 -1.58 13.03 -28.42
CA ILE A 3 -0.72 11.91 -28.02
C ILE A 3 0.72 12.39 -28.07
N GLU A 4 1.44 12.31 -26.95
CA GLU A 4 2.83 12.74 -26.84
C GLU A 4 3.80 11.69 -27.40
N LYS A 5 5.06 12.09 -27.61
CA LYS A 5 6.14 11.18 -28.02
C LYS A 5 6.27 10.05 -26.98
N GLY A 6 6.28 8.80 -27.44
CA GLY A 6 6.28 7.62 -26.57
C GLY A 6 4.90 7.03 -26.27
N GLY A 7 3.82 7.60 -26.82
CA GLY A 7 2.47 7.02 -26.71
C GLY A 7 1.71 7.40 -25.43
N ILE A 8 2.25 8.36 -24.65
CA ILE A 8 1.57 8.96 -23.50
C ILE A 8 0.32 9.69 -24.01
N GLY A 9 -0.83 9.42 -23.39
CA GLY A 9 -2.13 9.95 -23.79
C GLY A 9 -2.87 9.15 -24.87
N ARG A 10 -2.38 7.95 -25.25
CA ARG A 10 -3.14 7.02 -26.10
C ARG A 10 -4.35 6.47 -25.32
N PRO A 11 -5.58 6.62 -25.81
CA PRO A 11 -6.78 6.06 -25.17
C PRO A 11 -6.66 4.54 -24.97
N ASN A 12 -6.08 3.85 -25.96
CA ASN A 12 -5.88 2.40 -25.96
C ASN A 12 -4.82 1.93 -24.93
N ALA A 13 -4.09 2.85 -24.29
CA ALA A 13 -3.14 2.50 -23.23
C ALA A 13 -3.85 2.33 -21.87
N VAL A 14 -5.09 2.80 -21.74
CA VAL A 14 -5.90 2.56 -20.54
C VAL A 14 -6.53 1.17 -20.67
N THR A 15 -5.96 0.20 -19.98
CA THR A 15 -6.46 -1.17 -19.92
C THR A 15 -7.01 -1.48 -18.53
N TYR A 16 -7.74 -2.59 -18.42
CA TYR A 16 -8.25 -3.09 -17.15
C TYR A 16 -7.10 -3.44 -16.19
N SER A 17 -7.14 -2.92 -14.95
CA SER A 17 -6.07 -3.10 -13.95
C SER A 17 -6.16 -4.41 -13.15
N GLY A 18 -7.12 -5.28 -13.48
CA GLY A 18 -7.41 -6.48 -12.70
C GLY A 18 -8.31 -6.20 -11.49
N LEU A 19 -8.60 -7.26 -10.74
CA LEU A 19 -9.38 -7.18 -9.51
C LEU A 19 -8.70 -6.26 -8.50
N THR A 20 -9.46 -5.29 -8.00
CA THR A 20 -8.96 -4.25 -7.10
C THR A 20 -9.77 -4.29 -5.80
N TYR A 21 -9.07 -4.42 -4.67
CA TYR A 21 -9.67 -4.35 -3.34
C TYR A 21 -9.36 -2.99 -2.70
N ILE A 22 -10.40 -2.30 -2.21
CA ILE A 22 -10.28 -1.03 -1.51
C ILE A 22 -10.91 -1.18 -0.12
N ALA A 23 -10.12 -1.00 0.93
CA ALA A 23 -10.58 -0.92 2.31
C ALA A 23 -10.51 0.53 2.82
N ILE A 24 -11.61 1.02 3.38
CA ILE A 24 -11.68 2.35 4.00
C ILE A 24 -11.87 2.16 5.50
N ARG A 25 -11.01 2.80 6.30
CA ARG A 25 -11.02 2.71 7.76
C ARG A 25 -10.87 4.11 8.38
N PHE A 26 -11.40 4.29 9.58
CA PHE A 26 -11.31 5.57 10.29
C PHE A 26 -9.89 5.81 10.83
N GLY A 27 -9.31 6.97 10.50
CA GLY A 27 -7.90 7.28 10.80
C GLY A 27 -7.53 7.25 12.29
N LYS A 28 -8.45 7.61 13.19
CA LYS A 28 -8.21 7.62 14.65
C LYS A 28 -7.99 6.21 15.23
N HIS A 29 -8.52 5.19 14.58
CA HIS A 29 -8.49 3.80 15.07
C HIS A 29 -7.68 2.86 14.17
N SER A 30 -7.21 3.36 13.03
CA SER A 30 -6.49 2.57 12.04
C SER A 30 -5.14 3.20 11.75
N SER A 31 -4.18 2.92 12.62
CA SER A 31 -2.78 3.26 12.37
C SER A 31 -2.26 2.48 11.16
N SER A 32 -1.54 3.16 10.27
CA SER A 32 -0.83 2.57 9.13
C SER A 32 0.38 1.78 9.59
N THR A 33 0.13 0.62 10.21
CA THR A 33 1.16 -0.28 10.72
C THR A 33 1.28 -1.54 9.88
N ALA A 34 2.41 -2.23 9.97
CA ALA A 34 2.63 -3.54 9.34
C ALA A 34 1.46 -4.50 9.66
N LYS A 35 0.99 -4.52 10.91
CA LYS A 35 -0.14 -5.34 11.35
C LYS A 35 -1.42 -5.07 10.56
N THR A 36 -1.72 -3.80 10.29
CA THR A 36 -2.90 -3.39 9.54
C THR A 36 -2.81 -3.87 8.09
N TYR A 37 -1.67 -3.64 7.45
CA TYR A 37 -1.40 -4.13 6.08
C TYR A 37 -1.53 -5.65 5.98
N TYR A 38 -1.04 -6.39 6.99
CA TYR A 38 -1.21 -7.85 7.02
C TYR A 38 -2.67 -8.28 7.20
N SER A 39 -3.44 -7.57 8.02
CA SER A 39 -4.87 -7.86 8.18
C SER A 39 -5.63 -7.65 6.88
N ASP A 40 -5.33 -6.58 6.14
CA ASP A 40 -5.93 -6.30 4.84
C ASP A 40 -5.54 -7.37 3.82
N PHE A 41 -4.26 -7.76 3.78
CA PHE A 41 -3.81 -8.82 2.90
C PHE A 41 -4.46 -10.19 3.20
N ASN A 42 -4.58 -10.57 4.47
CA ASN A 42 -5.31 -11.78 4.85
C ASN A 42 -6.79 -11.70 4.44
N ARG A 43 -7.41 -10.53 4.55
CA ARG A 43 -8.80 -10.34 4.11
C ARG A 43 -8.93 -10.58 2.61
N ILE A 44 -8.00 -10.06 1.80
CA ILE A 44 -7.96 -10.28 0.35
C ILE A 44 -7.89 -11.78 0.04
N LEU A 45 -7.03 -12.53 0.71
CA LEU A 45 -6.88 -13.99 0.49
C LEU A 45 -8.12 -14.81 0.86
N GLN A 46 -9.01 -14.27 1.70
CA GLN A 46 -10.28 -14.91 2.08
C GLN A 46 -11.43 -14.59 1.13
N LEU A 47 -11.24 -13.64 0.21
CA LEU A 47 -12.28 -13.25 -0.74
C LEU A 47 -12.29 -14.25 -1.92
N PRO A 48 -13.46 -14.80 -2.30
CA PRO A 48 -13.56 -15.81 -3.35
C PRO A 48 -13.06 -15.29 -4.71
N GLU A 49 -13.19 -13.99 -4.96
CA GLU A 49 -12.71 -13.32 -6.17
C GLU A 49 -11.18 -13.33 -6.31
N PHE A 50 -10.46 -13.47 -5.19
CA PHE A 50 -8.99 -13.44 -5.15
C PHE A 50 -8.37 -14.83 -4.93
N THR A 51 -9.14 -15.90 -5.11
CA THR A 51 -8.66 -17.29 -4.92
C THR A 51 -7.50 -17.63 -5.84
N ASP A 52 -7.53 -17.15 -7.09
CA ASP A 52 -6.42 -17.25 -8.06
C ASP A 52 -5.17 -16.45 -7.65
N PHE A 53 -5.26 -15.58 -6.64
CA PHE A 53 -4.10 -14.88 -6.11
C PHE A 53 -3.29 -15.77 -5.17
N ALA A 54 -3.93 -16.74 -4.51
CA ALA A 54 -3.27 -17.66 -3.58
C ALA A 54 -2.31 -18.64 -4.27
N SER A 55 -2.42 -18.81 -5.60
CA SER A 55 -1.52 -19.62 -6.42
C SER A 55 -0.31 -18.83 -6.97
N LYS A 56 -0.19 -17.53 -6.67
CA LYS A 56 0.93 -16.70 -7.13
C LYS A 56 2.16 -16.85 -6.23
N SER A 57 3.30 -17.09 -6.85
CA SER A 57 4.60 -17.31 -6.21
C SER A 57 5.24 -16.05 -5.61
N ALA A 58 4.90 -14.86 -6.10
CA ALA A 58 5.56 -13.62 -5.72
C ALA A 58 4.58 -12.52 -5.31
N VAL A 59 4.87 -11.83 -4.21
CA VAL A 59 4.07 -10.70 -3.70
C VAL A 59 4.95 -9.47 -3.50
N ILE A 60 4.46 -8.32 -3.95
CA ILE A 60 5.11 -7.02 -3.76
C ILE A 60 4.21 -6.16 -2.87
N PHE A 61 4.72 -5.79 -1.69
CA PHE A 61 4.09 -4.82 -0.81
C PHE A 61 4.72 -3.45 -1.03
N SER A 62 3.96 -2.50 -1.56
CA SER A 62 4.35 -1.09 -1.60
C SER A 62 3.55 -0.34 -0.54
N VAL A 63 4.21 0.05 0.54
CA VAL A 63 3.55 0.60 1.73
C VAL A 63 4.09 1.98 2.08
N HIS A 64 3.17 2.88 2.40
CA HIS A 64 3.51 4.19 2.94
C HIS A 64 3.85 4.03 4.43
N GLY A 65 5.08 3.58 4.69
CA GLY A 65 5.56 3.38 6.05
C GLY A 65 5.93 4.69 6.72
N GLY A 66 5.41 4.91 7.94
CA GLY A 66 6.03 5.85 8.88
C GLY A 66 7.44 5.36 9.26
N PRO A 67 8.23 6.18 9.98
CA PRO A 67 9.60 5.83 10.35
C PRO A 67 9.72 4.46 11.02
N ASP A 68 8.73 4.03 11.80
CA ASP A 68 8.71 2.75 12.53
C ASP A 68 8.26 1.53 11.70
N GLU A 69 7.85 1.74 10.46
CA GLU A 69 7.34 0.68 9.56
C GLU A 69 8.36 0.30 8.48
N ASN A 70 9.61 0.76 8.64
CA ASN A 70 10.68 0.44 7.73
C ASN A 70 10.97 -1.09 7.73
N PRO A 71 11.17 -1.73 6.56
CA PRO A 71 11.45 -3.15 6.45
C PRO A 71 12.72 -3.60 7.19
N LYS A 72 13.62 -2.67 7.53
CA LYS A 72 14.81 -2.95 8.35
C LYS A 72 14.48 -3.40 9.78
N TYR A 73 13.30 -3.09 10.29
CA TYR A 73 12.98 -3.41 11.68
C TYR A 73 12.64 -4.89 11.86
N PRO A 74 13.20 -5.56 12.88
CA PRO A 74 12.98 -6.98 13.12
C PRO A 74 11.50 -7.37 13.24
N LYS A 75 10.65 -6.51 13.82
CA LYS A 75 9.20 -6.75 13.92
C LYS A 75 8.54 -6.95 12.56
N VAL A 76 8.97 -6.18 11.55
CA VAL A 76 8.43 -6.23 10.19
C VAL A 76 8.94 -7.50 9.52
N ILE A 77 10.26 -7.73 9.56
CA ILE A 77 10.90 -8.93 9.00
C ILE A 77 10.28 -10.22 9.56
N ALA A 78 10.13 -10.33 10.88
CA ALA A 78 9.54 -11.51 11.51
C ALA A 78 8.09 -11.77 11.06
N SER A 79 7.29 -10.70 10.95
CA SER A 79 5.91 -10.81 10.47
C SER A 79 5.84 -11.29 9.02
N VAL A 80 6.77 -10.84 8.18
CA VAL A 80 6.86 -11.20 6.76
C VAL A 80 7.31 -12.64 6.58
N ILE A 81 8.35 -13.06 7.30
CA ILE A 81 8.87 -14.44 7.26
C ILE A 81 7.77 -15.43 7.65
N LYS A 82 7.00 -15.11 8.69
CA LYS A 82 5.87 -15.94 9.10
C LYS A 82 4.89 -16.14 7.93
N LYS A 83 4.56 -15.07 7.21
CA LYS A 83 3.59 -15.14 6.11
C LYS A 83 4.15 -15.77 4.83
N PHE A 84 5.42 -15.53 4.54
CA PHE A 84 6.14 -16.22 3.47
C PHE A 84 6.02 -17.73 3.60
N ARG A 85 6.17 -18.26 4.83
CA ARG A 85 5.98 -19.68 5.12
C ARG A 85 4.53 -20.12 5.06
N GLU A 86 3.61 -19.37 5.67
CA GLU A 86 2.17 -19.72 5.68
C GLU A 86 1.56 -19.81 4.28
N LEU A 87 2.02 -18.98 3.35
CA LEU A 87 1.51 -18.93 1.98
C LEU A 87 2.39 -19.68 0.98
N ASN A 88 3.49 -20.28 1.43
CA ASN A 88 4.47 -20.94 0.58
C ASN A 88 4.87 -20.09 -0.64
N LEU A 89 5.21 -18.82 -0.39
CA LEU A 89 5.63 -17.90 -1.45
C LEU A 89 7.06 -18.22 -1.88
N ASP A 90 7.39 -17.99 -3.14
CA ASP A 90 8.77 -18.07 -3.65
C ASP A 90 9.52 -16.75 -3.43
N ALA A 91 8.80 -15.62 -3.44
CA ALA A 91 9.40 -14.30 -3.22
C ALA A 91 8.44 -13.31 -2.55
N VAL A 92 8.97 -12.49 -1.63
CA VAL A 92 8.27 -11.32 -1.09
C VAL A 92 9.17 -10.10 -1.19
N PHE A 93 8.66 -9.04 -1.81
CA PHE A 93 9.33 -7.75 -1.90
C PHE A 93 8.55 -6.73 -1.09
N ILE A 94 9.26 -5.92 -0.30
CA ILE A 94 8.65 -4.85 0.49
C ILE A 94 9.36 -3.55 0.17
N ALA A 95 8.62 -2.64 -0.44
CA ALA A 95 9.05 -1.29 -0.73
C ALA A 95 8.34 -0.34 0.22
N THR A 96 9.12 0.40 1.00
CA THR A 96 8.63 1.54 1.79
C THR A 96 9.31 2.82 1.35
N ASN A 97 8.62 3.94 1.49
CA ASN A 97 9.26 5.24 1.36
C ASN A 97 10.44 5.37 2.34
N ALA A 98 11.52 6.00 1.87
CA ALA A 98 12.66 6.30 2.71
C ALA A 98 12.23 7.26 3.84
N PRO A 99 12.73 7.08 5.08
CA PRO A 99 12.47 8.01 6.17
C PRO A 99 12.83 9.44 5.76
N GLY A 100 11.97 10.41 6.08
CA GLY A 100 12.18 11.82 5.74
C GLY A 100 11.80 12.22 4.30
N ARG A 101 11.56 11.28 3.37
CA ARG A 101 11.13 11.62 2.00
C ARG A 101 9.72 12.20 1.93
N ASN A 102 8.86 11.82 2.88
CA ASN A 102 7.51 12.35 3.05
C ASN A 102 7.52 13.86 3.36
N ALA A 103 8.46 14.33 4.19
CA ALA A 103 8.64 15.76 4.49
C ALA A 103 9.02 16.60 3.24
N PHE A 104 9.60 15.97 2.22
CA PHE A 104 9.92 16.62 0.95
C PHE A 104 8.78 16.59 -0.06
N ASN A 105 7.74 15.77 0.16
CA ASN A 105 6.58 15.69 -0.73
C ASN A 105 5.85 17.05 -0.77
N ARG A 106 5.84 17.69 -1.95
CA ARG A 106 5.24 19.02 -2.15
C ARG A 106 3.75 19.02 -1.84
N VAL A 107 3.08 17.88 -2.05
CA VAL A 107 1.65 17.71 -1.75
C VAL A 107 1.42 17.64 -0.26
N GLU A 108 2.19 16.84 0.49
CA GLU A 108 2.06 16.76 1.95
C GLU A 108 2.39 18.09 2.63
N ARG A 109 3.40 18.84 2.16
CA ARG A 109 3.67 20.19 2.68
C ARG A 109 2.56 21.20 2.40
N ARG A 110 1.88 21.09 1.26
CA ARG A 110 0.71 21.94 0.92
C ARG A 110 -0.53 21.53 1.69
N MET A 111 -0.66 20.25 2.03
CA MET A 111 -1.73 19.70 2.85
C MET A 111 -1.47 19.89 4.35
N ALA A 112 -0.22 20.09 4.77
CA ALA A 112 0.16 20.25 6.18
C ALA A 112 -0.46 21.50 6.83
N SER A 113 -0.71 22.57 6.07
CA SER A 113 -1.45 23.73 6.55
C SER A 113 -2.97 23.50 6.62
N LEU A 114 -3.49 22.49 5.89
CA LEU A 114 -4.90 22.12 5.85
C LEU A 114 -5.25 21.02 6.87
N SER A 115 -4.25 20.31 7.40
CA SER A 115 -4.46 19.22 8.35
C SER A 115 -5.04 19.70 9.69
N LEU A 116 -4.65 20.89 10.18
CA LEU A 116 -5.23 21.49 11.39
C LEU A 116 -6.70 21.90 11.20
N PRO A 117 -7.07 22.67 10.14
CA PRO A 117 -8.47 23.03 9.90
C PRO A 117 -9.38 21.83 9.61
N LEU A 118 -8.92 20.86 8.81
CA LEU A 118 -9.74 19.70 8.41
C LEU A 118 -9.82 18.64 9.52
N SER A 119 -8.88 18.61 10.46
CA SER A 119 -8.96 17.77 11.67
C SER A 119 -10.10 18.19 12.62
N GLY A 120 -10.64 19.39 12.47
CA GLY A 120 -11.75 19.92 13.27
C GLY A 120 -13.09 20.04 12.54
N ALA A 121 -13.15 19.73 11.24
CA ALA A 121 -14.35 19.85 10.42
C ALA A 121 -15.16 18.53 10.32
N ILE A 122 -15.17 17.75 11.40
CA ILE A 122 -16.10 16.65 11.59
C ILE A 122 -16.81 16.92 12.93
N ALA A 123 -17.91 17.67 12.84
CA ALA A 123 -18.94 17.77 13.87
C ALA A 123 -20.23 17.20 13.27
#